data_AF-A0A932J259-F1
#
_entry.id   AF-A0A932J259-F1
#
_cell.length_a   1.000
_cell.length_b   1.000
_cell.length_c   1.000
_cell.angle_alpha   90.00
_cell.angle_beta   90.00
_cell.angle_gamma   90.00
#
_symmetry.space_group_name_H-M   'P 1'
#
loop_
_entity.id
_entity.type
_entity.pdbx_description
1 polymer ?
#
loop_
_entity_poly.entity_id
_entity_poly.type
_entity_poly.pdbx_seq_one_letter_code
_entity_poly.pdbx_strand_id
1 'polypeptide(L)'
;MQPTLPNHRMQDWPLLHRLWQRHCEPGYRATSEDNALWRSQVRALYANHIAHPVALNFLLQERPSLEQFRTWVEESHAQYLLLADEHEQALSEEDLQLSPSQLACWQENGYLVLPSVISAAACAESRAVVWDFLGASLHDPASWYSTHSKQPGLMLPLYNQVRLNTNRASRRVQAAYQQLYGERAIYKTIDHLSFNPPETEHFSFRGDGVHWDVSLSLPIPERYQGLLYLTDCGAQDGAFHCVPGFQHRIADWLASLPPKVDAREYAAKHLQKELQPVPGKAGDFVIWHQALPHCATANHGQTPRIVQYLAYIPVDEVVQMEWL
;
A
#
# COMPACT_ATOMS: atom_id res chain seq x y z
N MET A 1 -16.40 -1.53 26.26
CA MET A 1 -15.08 -2.15 26.57
C MET A 1 -14.60 -2.80 25.29
N GLN A 2 -13.64 -2.20 24.59
CA GLN A 2 -13.01 -2.85 23.46
C GLN A 2 -12.28 -4.10 23.99
N PRO A 3 -12.37 -5.27 23.33
CA PRO A 3 -11.56 -6.40 23.69
C PRO A 3 -10.10 -6.01 23.46
N THR A 4 -9.36 -5.85 24.54
CA THR A 4 -7.90 -5.74 24.51
C THR A 4 -7.36 -6.98 23.82
N LEU A 5 -6.80 -6.81 22.62
CA LEU A 5 -6.00 -7.83 21.97
C LEU A 5 -4.95 -8.33 22.98
N PRO A 6 -4.81 -9.65 23.19
CA PRO A 6 -3.84 -10.20 24.13
C PRO A 6 -2.43 -9.71 23.77
N ASN A 7 -1.51 -9.73 24.73
CA ASN A 7 -0.13 -9.22 24.57
C ASN A 7 0.63 -10.01 23.46
N HIS A 8 0.40 -9.69 22.19
CA HIS A 8 0.87 -10.41 21.01
C HIS A 8 2.39 -10.34 20.82
N ARG A 9 3.09 -9.45 21.52
CA ARG A 9 4.54 -9.22 21.34
C ARG A 9 5.40 -10.47 21.56
N MET A 10 5.03 -11.34 22.51
CA MET A 10 5.75 -12.60 22.72
C MET A 10 5.48 -13.64 21.62
N GLN A 11 4.36 -13.52 20.91
CA GLN A 11 3.96 -14.47 19.87
C GLN A 11 4.67 -14.20 18.53
N ASP A 12 5.05 -12.94 18.26
CA ASP A 12 5.73 -12.55 17.03
C ASP A 12 7.24 -12.83 17.06
N TRP A 13 7.84 -12.93 18.25
CA TRP A 13 9.30 -13.04 18.41
C TRP A 13 9.93 -14.22 17.67
N PRO A 14 9.35 -15.44 17.61
CA PRO A 14 9.92 -16.53 16.82
C PRO A 14 10.09 -16.19 15.34
N LEU A 15 9.16 -15.42 14.76
CA LEU A 15 9.21 -14.98 13.36
C LEU A 15 10.29 -13.92 13.16
N LEU A 16 10.35 -12.93 14.06
CA LEU A 16 11.36 -11.87 14.02
C LEU A 16 12.77 -12.43 14.26
N HIS A 17 12.93 -13.41 15.15
CA HIS A 17 14.20 -14.09 15.37
C HIS A 17 14.66 -14.84 14.12
N ARG A 18 13.78 -15.61 13.47
CA ARG A 18 14.09 -16.26 12.17
C ARG A 18 14.49 -15.25 11.11
N LEU A 19 13.85 -14.08 11.07
CA LEU A 19 14.22 -13.00 10.15
C LEU A 19 15.64 -12.50 10.45
N TRP A 20 15.99 -12.26 11.72
CA TRP A 20 17.34 -11.89 12.12
C TRP A 20 18.36 -12.97 11.75
N GLN A 21 18.07 -14.25 12.03
CA GLN A 21 18.98 -15.36 11.70
C GLN A 21 19.32 -15.39 10.21
N ARG A 22 18.29 -15.24 9.35
CA ARG A 22 18.44 -15.19 7.90
C ARG A 22 19.45 -14.15 7.42
N HIS A 23 19.52 -12.99 8.08
CA HIS A 23 20.30 -11.84 7.59
C HIS A 23 21.58 -11.58 8.36
N CYS A 24 21.66 -11.97 9.64
CA CYS A 24 22.76 -11.59 10.53
C CYS A 24 23.54 -12.78 11.10
N GLU A 25 22.94 -13.97 11.23
CA GLU A 25 23.61 -15.13 11.86
C GLU A 25 24.72 -15.70 10.97
N PRO A 26 25.98 -15.76 11.46
CA PRO A 26 27.08 -16.30 10.68
C PRO A 26 26.85 -17.76 10.28
N GLY A 27 26.99 -18.06 8.98
CA GLY A 27 26.85 -19.42 8.46
C GLY A 27 25.40 -19.90 8.30
N TYR A 28 24.40 -19.05 8.57
CA TYR A 28 23.01 -19.38 8.29
C TYR A 28 22.79 -19.62 6.80
N ARG A 29 22.06 -20.69 6.46
CA ARG A 29 21.69 -21.04 5.08
C ARG A 29 20.18 -20.95 4.96
N ALA A 30 19.71 -20.03 4.11
CA ALA A 30 18.29 -19.86 3.87
C ALA A 30 17.64 -21.17 3.40
N THR A 31 16.51 -21.49 4.01
CA THR A 31 15.73 -22.68 3.73
C THR A 31 14.49 -22.33 2.90
N SER A 32 13.84 -23.34 2.31
CA SER A 32 12.53 -23.16 1.67
C SER A 32 11.47 -22.70 2.69
N GLU A 33 11.60 -23.09 3.96
CA GLU A 33 10.76 -22.65 5.06
C GLU A 33 10.85 -21.14 5.29
N ASP A 34 12.04 -20.54 5.18
CA ASP A 34 12.22 -19.09 5.35
C ASP A 34 11.48 -18.28 4.28
N ASN A 35 11.35 -18.84 3.07
CA ASN A 35 10.57 -18.21 2.00
C ASN A 35 9.06 -18.36 2.27
N ALA A 36 8.63 -19.50 2.83
CA ALA A 36 7.23 -19.70 3.23
C ALA A 36 6.83 -18.79 4.41
N LEU A 37 7.77 -18.46 5.31
CA LEU A 37 7.53 -17.62 6.49
C LEU A 37 7.56 -16.12 6.20
N TRP A 38 8.01 -15.70 5.02
CA TRP A 38 8.21 -14.29 4.66
C TRP A 38 7.03 -13.40 5.03
N ARG A 39 5.80 -13.76 4.62
CA ARG A 39 4.62 -12.93 4.91
C ARG A 39 4.30 -12.86 6.39
N SER A 40 4.46 -13.97 7.11
CA SER A 40 4.33 -13.99 8.57
C SER A 40 5.37 -13.09 9.24
N GLN A 41 6.61 -13.05 8.74
CA GLN A 41 7.65 -12.15 9.23
C GLN A 41 7.31 -10.69 8.95
N VAL A 42 6.83 -10.36 7.74
CA VAL A 42 6.36 -9.02 7.40
C VAL A 42 5.18 -8.59 8.27
N ARG A 43 4.22 -9.49 8.52
CA ARG A 43 3.11 -9.25 9.45
C ARG A 43 3.61 -8.96 10.87
N ALA A 44 4.56 -9.76 11.37
CA ALA A 44 5.18 -9.54 12.67
C ALA A 44 5.88 -8.18 12.76
N LEU A 45 6.55 -7.74 11.69
CA LEU A 45 7.12 -6.39 11.62
C LEU A 45 6.03 -5.30 11.69
N TYR A 46 4.96 -5.42 10.91
CA TYR A 46 3.85 -4.45 10.95
C TYR A 46 3.12 -4.42 12.30
N ALA A 47 2.98 -5.56 12.96
CA ALA A 47 2.45 -5.65 14.33
C ALA A 47 3.33 -4.89 15.34
N ASN A 48 4.63 -4.81 15.09
CA ASN A 48 5.58 -4.00 15.86
C ASN A 48 5.80 -2.60 15.27
N HIS A 49 4.95 -2.18 14.33
CA HIS A 49 4.99 -0.86 13.68
C HIS A 49 6.25 -0.55 12.87
N ILE A 50 6.88 -1.60 12.35
CA ILE A 50 8.10 -1.50 11.57
C ILE A 50 7.77 -1.78 10.10
N ALA A 51 8.08 -0.85 9.21
CA ALA A 51 7.98 -1.10 7.79
C ALA A 51 9.06 -2.10 7.36
N HIS A 52 8.67 -3.02 6.49
CA HIS A 52 9.55 -4.08 6.03
C HIS A 52 10.87 -3.57 5.41
N PRO A 53 10.89 -2.55 4.51
CA PRO A 53 12.13 -1.98 3.99
C PRO A 53 13.05 -1.39 5.07
N VAL A 54 12.48 -0.83 6.15
CA VAL A 54 13.24 -0.26 7.28
C VAL A 54 13.93 -1.39 8.04
N ALA A 55 13.24 -2.49 8.30
CA ALA A 55 13.82 -3.67 8.94
C ALA A 55 14.96 -4.28 8.11
N LEU A 56 14.76 -4.45 6.80
CA LEU A 56 15.81 -4.97 5.94
C LEU A 56 17.03 -4.05 5.89
N ASN A 57 16.83 -2.74 5.77
CA ASN A 57 17.94 -1.81 5.78
C ASN A 57 18.75 -1.92 7.07
N PHE A 58 18.08 -1.95 8.23
CA PHE A 58 18.74 -2.11 9.53
C PHE A 58 19.52 -3.44 9.62
N LEU A 59 18.88 -4.56 9.27
CA LEU A 59 19.50 -5.89 9.32
C LEU A 59 20.70 -6.04 8.39
N LEU A 60 20.62 -5.47 7.17
CA LEU A 60 21.64 -5.62 6.13
C LEU A 60 22.81 -4.64 6.29
N GLN A 61 22.54 -3.40 6.71
CA GLN A 61 23.58 -2.37 6.85
C GLN A 61 24.27 -2.43 8.22
N GLU A 62 23.51 -2.53 9.30
CA GLU A 62 24.06 -2.49 10.66
C GLU A 62 24.52 -3.87 11.16
N ARG A 63 23.91 -4.95 10.63
CA ARG A 63 24.17 -6.34 11.04
C ARG A 63 24.19 -6.53 12.57
N PRO A 64 23.11 -6.16 13.28
CA PRO A 64 23.08 -6.11 14.74
C PRO A 64 23.22 -7.51 15.38
N SER A 65 23.67 -7.55 16.63
CA SER A 65 23.47 -8.72 17.50
C SER A 65 21.98 -8.98 17.74
N LEU A 66 21.62 -10.18 18.19
CA LEU A 66 20.22 -10.50 18.51
C LEU A 66 19.64 -9.56 19.59
N GLU A 67 20.45 -9.19 20.58
CA GLU A 67 20.05 -8.26 21.65
C GLU A 67 19.84 -6.83 21.12
N GLN A 68 20.72 -6.36 20.24
CA GLN A 68 20.58 -5.07 19.57
C GLN A 68 19.32 -5.05 18.69
N PHE A 69 19.05 -6.13 17.95
CA PHE A 69 17.83 -6.24 17.14
C PHE A 69 16.57 -6.22 17.99
N ARG A 70 16.56 -6.94 19.13
CA ARG A 70 15.44 -6.91 20.07
C ARG A 70 15.16 -5.51 20.60
N THR A 71 16.22 -4.83 21.07
CA THR A 71 16.14 -3.47 21.61
C THR A 71 15.60 -2.52 20.55
N TRP A 72 16.11 -2.60 19.32
CA TRP A 72 15.66 -1.78 18.21
C TRP A 72 14.18 -1.99 17.86
N VAL A 73 13.67 -3.22 17.91
CA VAL A 73 12.24 -3.51 17.71
C VAL A 73 11.39 -2.86 18.81
N GLU A 74 11.82 -2.99 20.06
CA GLU A 74 11.12 -2.42 21.22
C GLU A 74 11.08 -0.88 21.17
N GLU A 75 12.21 -0.24 20.83
CA GLU A 75 12.32 1.21 20.65
C GLU A 75 11.50 1.71 19.47
N SER A 76 11.53 1.03 18.32
CA SER A 76 10.75 1.39 17.14
C SER A 76 9.25 1.39 17.42
N HIS A 77 8.79 0.37 18.15
CA HIS A 77 7.40 0.27 18.59
C HIS A 77 7.03 1.39 19.56
N ALA A 78 7.87 1.65 20.56
CA ALA A 78 7.65 2.74 21.53
C ALA A 78 7.60 4.11 20.84
N GLN A 79 8.49 4.35 19.89
CA GLN A 79 8.50 5.57 19.09
C GLN A 79 7.20 5.73 18.30
N TYR A 80 6.70 4.66 17.67
CA TYR A 80 5.42 4.72 16.97
C TYR A 80 4.27 5.12 17.92
N LEU A 81 4.20 4.54 19.12
CA LEU A 81 3.15 4.86 20.09
C LEU A 81 3.23 6.31 20.57
N LEU A 82 4.44 6.85 20.74
CA LEU A 82 4.62 8.28 21.05
C LEU A 82 4.17 9.19 19.91
N LEU A 83 4.28 8.72 18.66
CA LEU A 83 3.89 9.45 17.46
C LEU A 83 2.40 9.26 17.11
N ALA A 84 1.68 8.33 17.72
CA ALA A 84 0.27 8.11 17.40
C ALA A 84 -0.61 9.05 18.24
N ASP A 85 -1.07 10.15 17.62
CA ASP A 85 -2.05 11.06 18.24
C ASP A 85 -3.47 10.57 17.93
N GLU A 86 -4.27 10.29 18.96
CA GLU A 86 -5.66 9.84 18.84
C GLU A 86 -6.59 11.04 18.65
N HIS A 87 -6.61 11.59 17.44
CA HIS A 87 -7.65 12.53 17.03
C HIS A 87 -8.42 11.97 15.84
N GLU A 88 -9.49 11.24 16.16
CA GLU A 88 -10.50 10.83 15.18
C GLU A 88 -11.86 11.39 15.62
N GLN A 89 -12.60 11.96 14.67
CA GLN A 89 -13.99 12.35 14.92
C GLN A 89 -14.81 11.10 15.25
N ALA A 90 -15.76 11.23 16.17
CA ALA A 90 -16.70 10.16 16.45
C ALA A 90 -17.53 9.86 15.19
N LEU A 91 -17.29 8.71 14.56
CA LEU A 91 -18.08 8.19 13.46
C LEU A 91 -19.24 7.36 14.03
N SER A 92 -20.42 7.48 13.43
CA SER A 92 -21.55 6.60 13.73
C SER A 92 -21.38 5.24 13.06
N GLU A 93 -22.13 4.22 13.49
CA GLU A 93 -22.17 2.92 12.81
C GLU A 93 -22.62 3.05 11.34
N GLU A 94 -23.53 3.98 11.05
CA GLU A 94 -23.97 4.26 9.67
C GLU A 94 -22.83 4.81 8.82
N ASP A 95 -21.94 5.64 9.39
CA ASP A 95 -20.77 6.18 8.69
C ASP A 95 -19.71 5.13 8.34
N LEU A 96 -19.75 3.98 9.04
CA LEU A 96 -18.83 2.87 8.85
C LEU A 96 -19.35 1.82 7.86
N GLN A 97 -20.64 1.82 7.54
CA GLN A 97 -21.24 0.84 6.64
C GLN A 97 -21.10 1.24 5.17
N LEU A 98 -20.79 0.26 4.32
CA LEU A 98 -20.84 0.43 2.87
C LEU A 98 -22.30 0.48 2.41
N SER A 99 -22.65 1.53 1.69
CA SER A 99 -23.98 1.64 1.08
C SER A 99 -24.20 0.55 0.02
N PRO A 100 -25.46 0.22 -0.31
CA PRO A 100 -25.76 -0.73 -1.39
C PRO A 100 -25.13 -0.34 -2.74
N SER A 101 -25.03 0.96 -3.03
CA SER A 101 -24.39 1.46 -4.26
C SER A 101 -22.88 1.23 -4.28
N GLN A 102 -22.22 1.35 -3.12
CA GLN A 102 -20.78 1.07 -2.99
C GLN A 102 -20.50 -0.42 -3.11
N LEU A 103 -21.34 -1.27 -2.52
CA LEU A 103 -21.26 -2.72 -2.66
C LEU A 103 -21.50 -3.16 -4.11
N ALA A 104 -22.49 -2.58 -4.80
CA ALA A 104 -22.74 -2.84 -6.22
C ALA A 104 -21.55 -2.41 -7.08
N CYS A 105 -20.98 -1.22 -6.84
CA CYS A 105 -19.78 -0.75 -7.52
C CYS A 105 -18.60 -1.71 -7.32
N TRP A 106 -18.36 -2.16 -6.09
CA TRP A 106 -17.31 -3.13 -5.78
C TRP A 106 -17.54 -4.45 -6.52
N GLN A 107 -18.75 -4.99 -6.44
CA GLN A 107 -19.11 -6.26 -7.08
C GLN A 107 -18.94 -6.18 -8.60
N GLU A 108 -19.39 -5.11 -9.24
CA GLU A 108 -19.29 -4.94 -10.69
C GLU A 108 -17.84 -4.68 -11.13
N ASN A 109 -17.17 -3.73 -10.48
CA ASN A 109 -15.94 -3.13 -10.99
C ASN A 109 -14.66 -3.66 -10.34
N GLY A 110 -14.75 -4.30 -9.18
CA GLY A 110 -13.59 -4.77 -8.41
C GLY A 110 -12.81 -3.66 -7.72
N TYR A 111 -13.33 -2.43 -7.71
CA TYR A 111 -12.79 -1.31 -6.95
C TYR A 111 -13.91 -0.48 -6.31
N LEU A 112 -13.53 0.29 -5.30
CA LEU A 112 -14.41 1.17 -4.55
C LEU A 112 -13.68 2.47 -4.20
N VAL A 113 -14.36 3.60 -4.35
CA VAL A 113 -13.91 4.90 -3.84
C VAL A 113 -14.72 5.25 -2.59
N LEU A 114 -14.01 5.46 -1.47
CA LEU A 114 -14.55 5.96 -0.23
C LEU A 114 -14.30 7.47 -0.15
N PRO A 115 -15.35 8.30 -0.16
CA PRO A 115 -15.15 9.74 -0.11
C PRO A 115 -14.71 10.18 1.28
N SER A 116 -13.76 11.11 1.32
CA SER A 116 -13.41 11.92 2.51
C SER A 116 -13.17 11.09 3.78
N VAL A 117 -12.35 10.02 3.68
CA VAL A 117 -11.99 9.17 4.83
C VAL A 117 -11.05 9.88 5.82
N ILE A 118 -10.43 10.99 5.39
CA ILE A 118 -9.74 11.96 6.24
C ILE A 118 -10.13 13.38 5.82
N SER A 119 -9.96 14.34 6.74
CA SER A 119 -10.29 15.74 6.49
C SER A 119 -9.29 16.43 5.56
N ALA A 120 -9.71 17.52 4.92
CA ALA A 120 -8.83 18.35 4.11
C ALA A 120 -7.62 18.90 4.91
N ALA A 121 -7.79 19.16 6.21
CA ALA A 121 -6.71 19.55 7.11
C ALA A 121 -5.69 18.42 7.31
N ALA A 122 -6.16 17.19 7.54
CA ALA A 122 -5.29 16.02 7.64
C ALA A 122 -4.55 15.75 6.31
N CYS A 123 -5.19 15.99 5.16
CA CYS A 123 -4.51 15.95 3.87
C CYS A 123 -3.41 17.01 3.77
N ALA A 124 -3.67 18.23 4.22
CA ALA A 124 -2.68 19.33 4.20
C ALA A 124 -1.46 19.01 5.09
N GLU A 125 -1.68 18.48 6.30
CA GLU A 125 -0.61 17.99 7.18
C GLU A 125 0.19 16.86 6.52
N SER A 126 -0.48 15.93 5.83
CA SER A 126 0.20 14.83 5.14
C SER A 126 1.07 15.35 3.99
N ARG A 127 0.58 16.36 3.25
CA ARG A 127 1.36 17.02 2.19
C ARG A 127 2.55 17.80 2.75
N ALA A 128 2.42 18.42 3.93
CA ALA A 128 3.54 19.11 4.58
C ALA A 128 4.72 18.16 4.84
N VAL A 129 4.45 16.93 5.31
CA VAL A 129 5.48 15.89 5.47
C VAL A 129 6.20 15.57 4.15
N VAL A 130 5.47 15.56 3.04
CA VAL A 130 6.04 15.33 1.69
C VAL A 130 6.89 16.52 1.25
N TRP A 131 6.40 17.74 1.44
CA TRP A 131 7.13 18.97 1.10
C TRP A 131 8.43 19.09 1.89
N ASP A 132 8.39 18.84 3.19
CA ASP A 132 9.57 18.86 4.06
C ASP A 132 10.58 17.79 3.64
N PHE A 133 10.13 16.58 3.30
CA PHE A 133 11.01 15.51 2.83
C PHE A 133 11.69 15.85 1.51
N LEU A 134 10.96 16.44 0.57
CA LEU A 134 11.48 16.79 -0.75
C LEU A 134 12.26 18.10 -0.76
N GLY A 135 12.12 18.94 0.27
CA GLY A 135 12.57 20.33 0.22
C GLY A 135 11.84 21.12 -0.88
N ALA A 136 10.58 20.78 -1.15
CA ALA A 136 9.77 21.33 -2.24
C ALA A 136 8.55 22.09 -1.71
N SER A 137 7.87 22.83 -2.58
CA SER A 137 6.71 23.64 -2.20
C SER A 137 5.65 23.66 -3.29
N LEU A 138 4.37 23.68 -2.92
CA LEU A 138 3.26 23.89 -3.84
C LEU A 138 3.39 25.24 -4.59
N HIS A 139 4.01 26.24 -3.98
CA HIS A 139 4.16 27.59 -4.55
C HIS A 139 5.43 27.76 -5.39
N ASP A 140 6.24 26.71 -5.52
CA ASP A 140 7.44 26.69 -6.37
C ASP A 140 7.41 25.45 -7.27
N PRO A 141 6.78 25.50 -8.45
CA PRO A 141 6.71 24.37 -9.37
C PRO A 141 8.06 23.83 -9.82
N ALA A 142 9.11 24.67 -9.85
CA ALA A 142 10.45 24.20 -10.22
C ALA A 142 11.01 23.25 -9.17
N SER A 143 10.66 23.45 -7.89
CA SER A 143 11.10 22.59 -6.79
C SER A 143 10.62 21.14 -6.91
N TRP A 144 9.50 20.88 -7.60
CA TRP A 144 8.91 19.54 -7.75
C TRP A 144 9.79 18.55 -8.53
N TYR A 145 10.72 19.07 -9.34
CA TYR A 145 11.58 18.29 -10.22
C TYR A 145 13.02 18.16 -9.68
N SER A 146 13.26 18.63 -8.46
CA SER A 146 14.55 18.46 -7.78
C SER A 146 14.80 16.99 -7.46
N THR A 147 16.01 16.51 -7.70
CA THR A 147 16.38 15.14 -7.33
C THR A 147 16.60 15.04 -5.83
N HIS A 148 15.95 14.08 -5.19
CA HIS A 148 16.19 13.76 -3.78
C HIS A 148 16.89 12.41 -3.66
N SER A 149 18.03 12.34 -2.96
CA SER A 149 18.89 11.14 -2.90
C SER A 149 18.18 9.91 -2.29
N LYS A 150 17.13 10.15 -1.50
CA LYS A 150 16.32 9.10 -0.87
C LYS A 150 14.99 8.82 -1.59
N GLN A 151 14.77 9.38 -2.78
CA GLN A 151 13.56 9.17 -3.57
C GLN A 151 13.86 8.25 -4.77
N PRO A 152 13.55 6.95 -4.67
CA PRO A 152 13.58 6.07 -5.84
C PRO A 152 12.38 6.35 -6.76
N GLY A 153 12.64 6.98 -7.91
CA GLY A 153 11.61 7.29 -8.89
C GLY A 153 10.55 8.25 -8.32
N LEU A 154 9.30 7.82 -8.27
CA LEU A 154 8.19 8.61 -7.71
C LEU A 154 7.87 8.24 -6.25
N MET A 155 8.61 7.30 -5.66
CA MET A 155 8.28 6.74 -4.35
C MET A 155 9.04 7.44 -3.24
N LEU A 156 8.32 7.77 -2.17
CA LEU A 156 8.84 8.42 -0.98
C LEU A 156 8.86 7.41 0.18
N PRO A 157 10.04 6.98 0.67
CA PRO A 157 10.17 5.97 1.73
C PRO A 157 9.87 6.56 3.13
N LEU A 158 8.69 7.19 3.26
CA LEU A 158 8.18 7.81 4.48
C LEU A 158 7.25 6.81 5.19
N TYR A 159 7.84 5.99 6.05
CA TYR A 159 7.11 4.91 6.71
C TYR A 159 6.52 5.30 8.06
N ASN A 160 7.32 5.96 8.91
CA ASN A 160 6.96 6.25 10.30
C ASN A 160 6.93 7.76 10.56
N GLN A 161 5.78 8.37 10.31
CA GLN A 161 5.48 9.78 10.58
C GLN A 161 4.11 9.85 11.25
N VAL A 162 3.95 10.68 12.29
CA VAL A 162 2.70 10.87 13.08
C VAL A 162 1.48 10.90 12.17
N ARG A 163 1.51 11.79 11.18
CA ARG A 163 0.37 12.03 10.30
C ARG A 163 0.07 10.86 9.36
N LEU A 164 1.09 10.17 8.87
CA LEU A 164 0.92 9.00 8.01
C LEU A 164 0.39 7.80 8.79
N ASN A 165 0.80 7.67 10.05
CA ASN A 165 0.36 6.61 10.96
C ASN A 165 -1.12 6.76 11.34
N THR A 166 -1.55 7.98 11.58
CA THR A 166 -2.95 8.31 11.89
C THR A 166 -3.85 8.14 10.66
N ASN A 167 -3.38 8.41 9.44
CA ASN A 167 -4.14 8.04 8.22
C ASN A 167 -4.36 6.53 8.11
N ARG A 168 -3.35 5.71 8.44
CA ARG A 168 -3.45 4.23 8.50
C ARG A 168 -4.36 3.72 9.62
N ALA A 169 -4.83 4.60 10.50
CA ALA A 169 -5.74 4.27 11.58
C ALA A 169 -7.21 4.64 11.26
N SER A 170 -7.50 5.14 10.05
CA SER A 170 -8.87 5.51 9.65
C SER A 170 -9.84 4.36 9.85
N ARG A 171 -10.80 4.53 10.76
CA ARG A 171 -11.84 3.52 11.06
C ARG A 171 -12.74 3.26 9.87
N ARG A 172 -13.05 4.29 9.07
CA ARG A 172 -13.87 4.16 7.87
C ARG A 172 -13.20 3.27 6.83
N VAL A 173 -11.89 3.42 6.63
CA VAL A 173 -11.13 2.53 5.74
C VAL A 173 -11.09 1.12 6.34
N GLN A 174 -10.74 0.98 7.61
CA GLN A 174 -10.70 -0.33 8.28
C GLN A 174 -12.03 -1.09 8.16
N ALA A 175 -13.14 -0.44 8.48
CA ALA A 175 -14.49 -1.01 8.44
C ALA A 175 -14.88 -1.44 7.02
N ALA A 176 -14.49 -0.67 5.99
CA ALA A 176 -14.72 -1.05 4.60
C ALA A 176 -13.94 -2.33 4.24
N TYR A 177 -12.65 -2.43 4.59
CA TYR A 177 -11.88 -3.66 4.37
C TYR A 177 -12.51 -4.86 5.10
N GLN A 178 -12.95 -4.69 6.36
CA GLN A 178 -13.63 -5.76 7.11
C GLN A 178 -14.88 -6.23 6.39
N GLN A 179 -15.75 -5.32 5.94
CA GLN A 179 -16.96 -5.67 5.19
C GLN A 179 -16.63 -6.40 3.89
N LEU A 180 -15.64 -5.90 3.13
CA LEU A 180 -15.22 -6.53 1.86
C LEU A 180 -14.59 -7.92 2.06
N TYR A 181 -14.01 -8.19 3.23
CA TYR A 181 -13.48 -9.50 3.60
C TYR A 181 -14.46 -10.38 4.36
N GLY A 182 -15.72 -9.96 4.58
CA GLY A 182 -16.68 -10.73 5.35
C GLY A 182 -16.34 -10.85 6.85
N GLU A 183 -15.92 -9.74 7.45
CA GLU A 183 -15.58 -9.59 8.88
C GLU A 183 -14.41 -10.43 9.39
N ARG A 184 -13.52 -10.84 8.49
CA ARG A 184 -12.25 -11.49 8.86
C ARG A 184 -11.37 -10.57 9.71
N ALA A 185 -10.58 -11.18 10.58
CA ALA A 185 -9.52 -10.46 11.29
C ALA A 185 -8.49 -9.95 10.29
N ILE A 186 -8.17 -8.65 10.36
CA ILE A 186 -7.25 -7.98 9.44
C ILE A 186 -6.12 -7.26 10.20
N TYR A 187 -4.99 -7.06 9.52
CA TYR A 187 -3.88 -6.24 9.99
C TYR A 187 -3.51 -5.18 8.94
N LYS A 188 -3.06 -4.00 9.39
CA LYS A 188 -2.68 -2.87 8.53
C LYS A 188 -1.27 -3.03 7.98
N THR A 189 -1.05 -2.58 6.75
CA THR A 189 0.29 -2.49 6.16
C THR A 189 0.96 -1.15 6.49
N ILE A 190 2.30 -1.11 6.43
CA ILE A 190 3.08 0.13 6.50
C ILE A 190 3.85 0.28 5.21
N ASP A 191 3.36 1.18 4.35
CA ASP A 191 3.87 1.39 3.01
C ASP A 191 4.34 2.84 2.77
N HIS A 192 4.82 3.10 1.55
CA HIS A 192 5.37 4.38 1.09
C HIS A 192 4.31 5.36 0.57
N LEU A 193 4.75 6.57 0.21
CA LEU A 193 3.95 7.54 -0.55
C LEU A 193 4.43 7.59 -2.00
N SER A 194 3.58 8.09 -2.89
CA SER A 194 3.98 8.46 -4.26
C SER A 194 3.76 9.94 -4.52
N PHE A 195 4.74 10.55 -5.17
CA PHE A 195 4.73 11.92 -5.66
C PHE A 195 4.90 11.92 -7.19
N ASN A 196 3.84 12.28 -7.91
CA ASN A 196 3.82 12.28 -9.37
C ASN A 196 3.59 13.71 -9.89
N PRO A 197 4.67 14.48 -10.20
CA PRO A 197 4.54 15.84 -10.71
C PRO A 197 4.05 15.85 -12.17
N PRO A 198 3.47 16.95 -12.66
CA PRO A 198 3.08 17.08 -14.07
C PRO A 198 4.26 16.83 -15.02
N GLU A 199 4.00 16.19 -16.16
CA GLU A 199 4.98 16.09 -17.24
C GLU A 199 5.35 17.48 -17.79
N THR A 200 6.61 17.63 -18.16
CA THR A 200 7.16 18.83 -18.80
C THR A 200 8.06 18.42 -19.95
N GLU A 201 8.57 19.38 -20.71
CA GLU A 201 9.61 19.12 -21.72
C GLU A 201 10.89 18.48 -21.14
N HIS A 202 11.11 18.62 -19.83
CA HIS A 202 12.30 18.15 -19.13
C HIS A 202 12.04 16.97 -18.18
N PHE A 203 10.77 16.60 -17.98
CA PHE A 203 10.36 15.49 -17.13
C PHE A 203 9.27 14.69 -17.81
N SER A 204 9.53 13.39 -17.99
CA SER A 204 8.53 12.43 -18.47
C SER A 204 8.37 11.30 -17.47
N PHE A 205 7.12 10.91 -17.27
CA PHE A 205 6.69 9.82 -16.43
C PHE A 205 7.23 8.48 -16.95
N ARG A 206 7.82 7.69 -16.05
CA ARG A 206 8.41 6.37 -16.35
C ARG A 206 7.75 5.28 -15.51
N GLY A 207 6.44 5.10 -15.68
CA GLY A 207 5.71 4.03 -15.02
C GLY A 207 5.80 2.70 -15.77
N ASP A 208 5.54 1.60 -15.04
CA ASP A 208 5.65 0.22 -15.54
C ASP A 208 4.50 -0.22 -16.48
N GLY A 209 3.54 0.68 -16.75
CA GLY A 209 2.34 0.34 -17.53
C GLY A 209 1.39 -0.60 -16.78
N VAL A 210 0.53 -1.30 -17.52
CA VAL A 210 -0.47 -2.22 -16.95
C VAL A 210 0.19 -3.41 -16.29
N HIS A 211 -0.10 -3.66 -15.02
CA HIS A 211 0.49 -4.76 -14.25
C HIS A 211 -0.46 -5.30 -13.17
N TRP A 212 0.02 -6.35 -12.49
CA TRP A 212 -0.51 -6.91 -11.26
C TRP A 212 0.64 -7.11 -10.27
N ASP A 213 0.40 -6.80 -8.99
CA ASP A 213 1.38 -7.02 -7.91
C ASP A 213 1.31 -8.44 -7.31
N VAL A 214 0.60 -9.34 -7.99
CA VAL A 214 0.37 -10.72 -7.57
C VAL A 214 0.68 -11.67 -8.72
N SER A 215 1.01 -12.91 -8.39
CA SER A 215 1.08 -14.01 -9.37
C SER A 215 -0.25 -14.18 -10.09
N LEU A 216 -0.19 -14.50 -11.38
CA LEU A 216 -1.37 -14.81 -12.19
C LEU A 216 -1.77 -16.29 -12.13
N SER A 217 -1.09 -17.12 -11.32
CA SER A 217 -1.49 -18.51 -11.13
C SER A 217 -2.82 -18.61 -10.39
N LEU A 218 -3.77 -19.35 -10.96
CA LEU A 218 -5.16 -19.44 -10.51
C LEU A 218 -5.36 -20.49 -9.40
N PRO A 219 -6.32 -20.28 -8.47
CA PRO A 219 -7.07 -19.04 -8.28
C PRO A 219 -6.18 -17.93 -7.71
N ILE A 220 -6.34 -16.70 -8.19
CA ILE A 220 -5.67 -15.54 -7.59
C ILE A 220 -6.21 -15.38 -6.18
N PRO A 221 -5.36 -15.28 -5.14
CA PRO A 221 -5.83 -15.13 -3.78
C PRO A 221 -6.73 -13.91 -3.60
N GLU A 222 -7.64 -13.96 -2.63
CA GLU A 222 -8.47 -12.80 -2.32
C GLU A 222 -7.67 -11.81 -1.46
N ARG A 223 -7.24 -10.70 -2.06
CA ARG A 223 -6.56 -9.60 -1.37
C ARG A 223 -6.83 -8.28 -2.06
N TYR A 224 -6.87 -7.22 -1.26
CA TYR A 224 -7.19 -5.88 -1.73
C TYR A 224 -6.03 -4.95 -1.42
N GLN A 225 -5.83 -3.98 -2.30
CA GLN A 225 -4.83 -2.94 -2.17
C GLN A 225 -5.54 -1.59 -1.98
N GLY A 226 -4.77 -0.56 -1.61
CA GLY A 226 -5.36 0.72 -1.28
C GLY A 226 -4.41 1.90 -1.44
N LEU A 227 -5.01 3.03 -1.78
CA LEU A 227 -4.32 4.32 -1.84
C LEU A 227 -5.26 5.43 -1.35
N LEU A 228 -4.68 6.38 -0.64
CA LEU A 228 -5.32 7.60 -0.17
C LEU A 228 -4.85 8.77 -1.03
N TYR A 229 -5.79 9.48 -1.66
CA TYR A 229 -5.49 10.74 -2.33
C TYR A 229 -5.19 11.83 -1.30
N LEU A 230 -3.99 12.40 -1.35
CA LEU A 230 -3.60 13.55 -0.52
C LEU A 230 -3.75 14.87 -1.27
N THR A 231 -3.96 14.84 -2.58
CA THR A 231 -4.31 15.97 -3.44
C THR A 231 -5.56 15.63 -4.23
N ASP A 232 -6.27 16.64 -4.71
CA ASP A 232 -7.25 16.41 -5.77
C ASP A 232 -6.54 15.82 -6.99
N CYS A 233 -7.19 14.86 -7.64
CA CYS A 233 -6.64 14.12 -8.76
C CYS A 233 -7.75 13.85 -9.78
N GLY A 234 -7.75 14.62 -10.85
CA GLY A 234 -8.60 14.40 -12.01
C GLY A 234 -8.12 13.24 -12.87
N ALA A 235 -8.91 12.90 -13.89
CA ALA A 235 -8.67 11.75 -14.76
C ALA A 235 -7.36 11.81 -15.56
N GLN A 236 -6.79 13.01 -15.75
CA GLN A 236 -5.53 13.23 -16.46
C GLN A 236 -4.38 13.60 -15.52
N ASP A 237 -4.62 13.64 -14.21
CA ASP A 237 -3.64 14.12 -13.23
C ASP A 237 -2.77 12.98 -12.69
N GLY A 238 -2.53 11.96 -13.54
CA GLY A 238 -1.79 10.76 -13.19
C GLY A 238 -2.52 9.85 -12.21
N ALA A 239 -3.86 9.82 -12.24
CA ALA A 239 -4.70 9.02 -11.35
C ALA A 239 -4.33 7.54 -11.30
N PHE A 240 -4.90 6.80 -10.35
CA PHE A 240 -4.93 5.34 -10.46
C PHE A 240 -5.81 4.94 -11.64
N HIS A 241 -5.32 4.04 -12.49
CA HIS A 241 -6.10 3.43 -13.55
C HIS A 241 -6.17 1.93 -13.32
N CYS A 242 -7.34 1.33 -13.57
CA CYS A 242 -7.51 -0.11 -13.60
C CYS A 242 -8.43 -0.51 -14.76
N VAL A 243 -8.51 -1.80 -15.06
CA VAL A 243 -9.55 -2.34 -15.94
C VAL A 243 -10.72 -2.82 -15.08
N PRO A 244 -11.86 -2.10 -15.01
CA PRO A 244 -12.97 -2.50 -14.15
C PRO A 244 -13.54 -3.87 -14.52
N GLY A 245 -13.92 -4.65 -13.51
CA GLY A 245 -14.58 -5.95 -13.68
C GLY A 245 -13.64 -7.07 -14.14
N PHE A 246 -12.33 -6.82 -14.26
CA PHE A 246 -11.38 -7.82 -14.75
C PHE A 246 -11.27 -9.05 -13.84
N GLN A 247 -11.52 -8.88 -12.54
CA GLN A 247 -11.53 -9.98 -11.57
C GLN A 247 -12.53 -11.09 -11.93
N HIS A 248 -13.60 -10.78 -12.68
CA HIS A 248 -14.60 -11.76 -13.10
C HIS A 248 -14.20 -12.56 -14.33
N ARG A 249 -13.24 -12.07 -15.13
CA ARG A 249 -12.87 -12.65 -16.42
C ARG A 249 -11.39 -13.00 -16.54
N ILE A 250 -10.59 -12.80 -15.50
CA ILE A 250 -9.14 -13.07 -15.53
C ILE A 250 -8.84 -14.53 -15.88
N ALA A 251 -9.63 -15.48 -15.38
CA ALA A 251 -9.45 -16.89 -15.68
C ALA A 251 -9.69 -17.20 -17.18
N ASP A 252 -10.81 -16.73 -17.73
CA ASP A 252 -11.15 -16.90 -19.14
C ASP A 252 -10.15 -16.16 -20.04
N TRP A 253 -9.71 -14.97 -19.62
CA TRP A 253 -8.72 -14.18 -20.33
C TRP A 253 -7.37 -14.92 -20.39
N LEU A 254 -6.88 -15.45 -19.26
CA LEU A 254 -5.65 -16.26 -19.21
C LEU A 254 -5.75 -17.50 -20.11
N ALA A 255 -6.89 -18.19 -20.08
CA ALA A 255 -7.14 -19.37 -20.92
C ALA A 255 -7.22 -19.04 -22.42
N SER A 256 -7.58 -17.80 -22.77
CA SER A 256 -7.66 -17.33 -24.16
C SER A 256 -6.32 -16.89 -24.76
N LEU A 257 -5.27 -16.80 -23.94
CA LEU A 257 -3.96 -16.33 -24.41
C LEU A 257 -3.35 -17.30 -25.43
N PRO A 258 -2.67 -16.79 -26.48
CA PRO A 258 -1.97 -17.65 -27.41
C PRO A 258 -0.90 -18.50 -26.70
N PRO A 259 -0.60 -19.73 -27.18
CA PRO A 259 0.39 -20.58 -26.56
C PRO A 259 1.76 -19.89 -26.42
N LYS A 260 2.39 -20.03 -25.25
CA LYS A 260 3.74 -19.51 -24.93
C LYS A 260 3.87 -17.97 -24.94
N VAL A 261 2.76 -17.24 -24.89
CA VAL A 261 2.77 -15.79 -24.69
C VAL A 261 2.87 -15.49 -23.20
N ASP A 262 3.72 -14.55 -22.84
CA ASP A 262 3.76 -13.99 -21.48
C ASP A 262 2.50 -13.13 -21.25
N ALA A 263 1.74 -13.46 -20.21
CA ALA A 263 0.48 -12.81 -19.91
C ALA A 263 0.65 -11.31 -19.61
N ARG A 264 1.73 -10.93 -18.93
CA ARG A 264 1.99 -9.54 -18.53
C ARG A 264 2.39 -8.70 -19.74
N GLU A 265 3.25 -9.22 -20.60
CA GLU A 265 3.60 -8.57 -21.86
C GLU A 265 2.40 -8.42 -22.79
N TYR A 266 1.51 -9.42 -22.83
CA TYR A 266 0.28 -9.35 -23.60
C TYR A 266 -0.66 -8.28 -23.02
N ALA A 267 -0.87 -8.27 -21.70
CA ALA A 267 -1.68 -7.27 -21.03
C ALA A 267 -1.21 -5.83 -21.30
N ALA A 268 0.10 -5.59 -21.22
CA ALA A 268 0.69 -4.28 -21.46
C ALA A 268 0.37 -3.71 -22.86
N LYS A 269 0.16 -4.58 -23.86
CA LYS A 269 -0.16 -4.19 -25.24
C LYS A 269 -1.67 -4.12 -25.51
N HIS A 270 -2.45 -4.99 -24.86
CA HIS A 270 -3.85 -5.23 -25.24
C HIS A 270 -4.87 -4.62 -24.29
N LEU A 271 -4.54 -4.43 -23.01
CA LEU A 271 -5.49 -3.90 -22.00
C LEU A 271 -5.45 -2.38 -21.84
N GLN A 272 -4.50 -1.68 -22.46
CA GLN A 272 -4.35 -0.22 -22.34
C GLN A 272 -5.63 0.55 -22.69
N LYS A 273 -6.38 0.10 -23.70
CA LYS A 273 -7.64 0.75 -24.13
C LYS A 273 -8.81 0.51 -23.19
N GLU A 274 -8.69 -0.47 -22.30
CA GLU A 274 -9.73 -0.84 -21.34
C GLU A 274 -9.52 -0.18 -19.97
N LEU A 275 -8.33 0.41 -19.73
CA LEU A 275 -8.06 1.16 -18.52
C LEU A 275 -9.01 2.34 -18.36
N GLN A 276 -9.58 2.47 -17.17
CA GLN A 276 -10.38 3.61 -16.76
C GLN A 276 -9.67 4.36 -15.62
N PRO A 277 -9.60 5.70 -15.67
CA PRO A 277 -9.11 6.49 -14.56
C PRO A 277 -10.08 6.40 -13.37
N VAL A 278 -9.54 6.34 -12.17
CA VAL A 278 -10.27 6.46 -10.91
C VAL A 278 -9.88 7.78 -10.25
N PRO A 279 -10.49 8.91 -10.65
CA PRO A 279 -10.22 10.20 -10.05
C PRO A 279 -10.72 10.26 -8.60
N GLY A 280 -10.16 11.19 -7.83
CA GLY A 280 -10.54 11.38 -6.43
C GLY A 280 -10.18 12.76 -5.92
N LYS A 281 -10.84 13.19 -4.85
CA LYS A 281 -10.49 14.42 -4.13
C LYS A 281 -9.50 14.11 -3.02
N ALA A 282 -8.81 15.14 -2.53
CA ALA A 282 -8.01 15.02 -1.33
C ALA A 282 -8.86 14.46 -0.16
N GLY A 283 -8.43 13.33 0.40
CA GLY A 283 -9.11 12.62 1.46
C GLY A 283 -9.93 11.42 0.97
N ASP A 284 -10.08 11.23 -0.34
CA ASP A 284 -10.75 10.04 -0.89
C ASP A 284 -9.79 8.85 -0.89
N PHE A 285 -10.33 7.67 -0.60
CA PHE A 285 -9.57 6.41 -0.55
C PHE A 285 -10.07 5.44 -1.61
N VAL A 286 -9.16 4.86 -2.39
CA VAL A 286 -9.47 3.81 -3.35
C VAL A 286 -9.07 2.46 -2.77
N ILE A 287 -10.00 1.52 -2.75
CA ILE A 287 -9.73 0.08 -2.51
C ILE A 287 -9.90 -0.63 -3.85
N TRP A 288 -8.99 -1.54 -4.19
CA TRP A 288 -9.16 -2.39 -5.38
C TRP A 288 -8.76 -3.83 -5.15
N HIS A 289 -9.39 -4.73 -5.90
CA HIS A 289 -9.12 -6.15 -5.90
C HIS A 289 -7.78 -6.42 -6.61
N GLN A 290 -6.88 -7.21 -6.01
CA GLN A 290 -5.53 -7.42 -6.57
C GLN A 290 -5.51 -8.11 -7.94
N ALA A 291 -6.61 -8.77 -8.32
CA ALA A 291 -6.80 -9.35 -9.65
C ALA A 291 -7.09 -8.30 -10.75
N LEU A 292 -7.26 -7.03 -10.40
CA LEU A 292 -7.41 -5.96 -11.38
C LEU A 292 -6.04 -5.57 -11.97
N PRO A 293 -5.86 -5.64 -13.30
CA PRO A 293 -4.73 -5.00 -13.94
C PRO A 293 -4.86 -3.50 -13.73
N HIS A 294 -3.77 -2.88 -13.28
CA HIS A 294 -3.76 -1.47 -12.92
C HIS A 294 -2.43 -0.81 -13.27
N CYS A 295 -2.42 0.52 -13.20
CA CYS A 295 -1.23 1.34 -13.36
C CYS A 295 -1.43 2.74 -12.79
N ALA A 296 -0.31 3.45 -12.60
CA ALA A 296 -0.32 4.91 -12.58
C ALA A 296 -0.05 5.44 -13.99
N THR A 297 -0.55 6.63 -14.28
CA THR A 297 -0.38 7.31 -15.57
C THR A 297 0.45 8.58 -15.44
N ALA A 298 0.88 9.10 -16.59
CA ALA A 298 1.48 10.43 -16.67
C ALA A 298 0.52 11.47 -16.11
N ASN A 299 1.07 12.44 -15.38
CA ASN A 299 0.30 13.57 -14.87
C ASN A 299 0.33 14.70 -15.91
N HIS A 300 -0.82 15.00 -16.51
CA HIS A 300 -1.02 16.12 -17.44
C HIS A 300 -1.81 17.28 -16.79
N GLY A 301 -1.98 17.22 -15.47
CA GLY A 301 -2.61 18.25 -14.66
C GLY A 301 -1.68 19.42 -14.34
N GLN A 302 -2.12 20.30 -13.43
CA GLN A 302 -1.37 21.50 -13.04
C GLN A 302 -0.58 21.33 -11.74
N THR A 303 -0.91 20.34 -10.92
CA THR A 303 -0.31 20.11 -9.61
C THR A 303 0.16 18.66 -9.46
N PRO A 304 1.15 18.37 -8.61
CA PRO A 304 1.58 17.00 -8.35
C PRO A 304 0.46 16.18 -7.72
N ARG A 305 0.30 14.94 -8.18
CA ARG A 305 -0.50 13.95 -7.49
C ARG A 305 0.31 13.39 -6.33
N ILE A 306 -0.25 13.50 -5.14
CA ILE A 306 0.35 12.93 -3.93
C ILE A 306 -0.61 11.89 -3.38
N VAL A 307 -0.13 10.66 -3.20
CA VAL A 307 -0.91 9.56 -2.60
C VAL A 307 -0.13 8.86 -1.51
N GLN A 308 -0.85 8.31 -0.55
CA GLN A 308 -0.28 7.38 0.44
C GLN A 308 -0.81 5.98 0.17
N TYR A 309 0.08 5.00 0.00
CA TYR A 309 -0.30 3.60 -0.07
C TYR A 309 -0.47 3.04 1.34
N LEU A 310 -1.60 2.35 1.54
CA LEU A 310 -1.88 1.57 2.73
C LEU A 310 -3.00 0.58 2.40
N ALA A 311 -2.99 -0.56 3.06
CA ALA A 311 -4.03 -1.58 2.90
C ALA A 311 -4.23 -2.32 4.22
N TYR A 312 -5.26 -3.15 4.25
CA TYR A 312 -5.44 -4.15 5.28
C TYR A 312 -5.44 -5.54 4.66
N ILE A 313 -4.87 -6.51 5.36
CA ILE A 313 -4.71 -7.88 4.88
C ILE A 313 -5.33 -8.83 5.91
N PRO A 314 -6.06 -9.88 5.50
CA PRO A 314 -6.55 -10.90 6.41
C PRO A 314 -5.41 -11.62 7.13
N VAL A 315 -5.58 -11.90 8.43
CA VAL A 315 -4.58 -12.63 9.24
C VAL A 315 -4.39 -14.07 8.71
N ASP A 316 -5.43 -14.64 8.12
CA ASP A 316 -5.50 -15.97 7.51
C ASP A 316 -5.35 -15.91 5.97
N GLU A 317 -4.53 -14.98 5.45
CA GLU A 317 -4.31 -14.83 4.00
C GLU A 317 -3.82 -16.14 3.34
N VAL A 318 -4.32 -16.40 2.13
CA VAL A 318 -3.82 -17.44 1.24
C VAL A 318 -2.79 -16.83 0.31
N VAL A 319 -1.71 -17.56 0.07
CA VAL A 319 -0.59 -17.09 -0.73
C VAL A 319 -0.42 -18.00 -1.93
N GLN A 320 -0.26 -17.40 -3.10
CA GLN A 320 0.16 -18.13 -4.29
C GLN A 320 1.70 -18.21 -4.31
N MET A 321 2.23 -19.43 -4.25
CA MET A 321 3.68 -19.67 -4.20
C MET A 321 4.31 -19.77 -5.58
N GLU A 322 3.52 -20.18 -6.58
CA GLU A 322 3.92 -20.14 -7.98
C GLU A 322 3.89 -18.71 -8.48
N TRP A 323 4.91 -18.27 -9.22
CA TRP A 323 4.92 -16.96 -9.87
C TRP A 323 4.71 -17.12 -11.37
N LEU A 324 3.57 -16.64 -11.86
CA LEU A 324 3.19 -16.58 -13.27
C LEU A 324 3.04 -15.13 -13.76
#